data_AF-A0A944D9X2-F1
#
_entry.id   AF-A0A944D9X2-F1
#
_cell.length_a   1.000
_cell.length_b   1.000
_cell.length_c   1.000
_cell.angle_alpha   90.00
_cell.angle_beta   90.00
_cell.angle_gamma   90.00
#
_symmetry.space_group_name_H-M   'P 1'
#
loop_
_entity.id
_entity.type
_entity.pdbx_description
1 polymer ?
#
loop_
_entity_poly.entity_id
_entity_poly.type
_entity_poly.pdbx_seq_one_letter_code
_entity_poly.pdbx_strand_id
1 'polypeptide(L)'
;MGAKTMGKTPMRRALAALLATVAVAGCATAGDPRDPWEGYNRAMYSFNEGVDKAVFKPLAIGYDEVAPLPVKAAVGNFFGNIEDLWTGLNNLLQGKGGDGAADIGRVLINTTVGILGVFDVATEMGMEKRDEDFGQTLAVWGVSDGPYFVVPFFGPRTLRDAVALPADLYGNSWVQPADIAARNTTTGLKMVHARASLLGADRAATQGSLDKYAYIRDFYLQQRRYEIYDGQPPRERFDDARAPAMERPAIYATQADGVAEGAMRLELAGLTEPRH
;
A
#
# COMPACT_ATOMS: atom_id res chain seq x y z
N MET A 1 67.58 6.94 -9.14
CA MET A 1 66.20 7.28 -9.56
C MET A 1 65.23 6.73 -8.51
N GLY A 2 64.70 7.59 -7.63
CA GLY A 2 63.76 7.19 -6.59
C GLY A 2 62.31 7.37 -7.07
N ALA A 3 61.57 6.26 -7.19
CA ALA A 3 60.16 6.29 -7.53
C ALA A 3 59.34 6.64 -6.27
N LYS A 4 58.71 7.81 -6.26
CA LYS A 4 57.71 8.22 -5.27
C LYS A 4 56.43 7.40 -5.47
N THR A 5 56.03 6.63 -4.47
CA THR A 5 54.73 5.96 -4.42
C THR A 5 53.63 6.98 -4.13
N MET A 6 52.68 7.14 -5.06
CA MET A 6 51.56 8.06 -4.93
C MET A 6 50.47 7.42 -4.06
N GLY A 7 50.23 8.00 -2.88
CA GLY A 7 49.34 7.44 -1.86
C GLY A 7 47.87 7.42 -2.28
N LYS A 8 47.23 6.24 -2.16
CA LYS A 8 45.79 5.96 -2.43
C LYS A 8 44.83 6.55 -1.36
N THR A 9 45.24 7.60 -0.67
CA THR A 9 44.57 8.16 0.51
C THR A 9 43.37 9.11 0.28
N PRO A 10 43.21 9.82 -0.87
CA PRO A 10 42.15 10.84 -0.96
C PRO A 10 40.75 10.25 -1.15
N MET A 11 40.62 9.11 -1.85
CA MET A 11 39.33 8.48 -2.15
C MET A 11 38.63 7.94 -0.89
N ARG A 12 39.39 7.34 0.03
CA ARG A 12 38.84 6.81 1.30
C ARG A 12 38.36 7.92 2.23
N ARG A 13 39.05 9.07 2.21
CA ARG A 13 38.65 10.25 2.99
C ARG A 13 37.42 10.93 2.41
N ALA A 14 37.31 10.98 1.08
CA ALA A 14 36.12 11.49 0.39
C ALA A 14 34.89 10.60 0.66
N LEU A 15 35.04 9.27 0.61
CA LEU A 15 33.95 8.34 0.93
C LEU A 15 33.54 8.40 2.41
N ALA A 16 34.51 8.50 3.32
CA ALA A 16 34.23 8.67 4.74
C ALA A 16 33.55 10.02 5.05
N ALA A 17 33.94 11.09 4.37
CA ALA A 17 33.30 12.40 4.49
C ALA A 17 31.86 12.39 3.94
N LEU A 18 31.61 11.69 2.82
CA LEU A 18 30.27 11.50 2.26
C LEU A 18 29.38 10.66 3.18
N LEU A 19 29.91 9.58 3.76
CA LEU A 19 29.20 8.77 4.75
C LEU A 19 28.90 9.57 6.03
N ALA A 20 29.82 10.43 6.47
CA ALA A 20 29.62 11.29 7.63
C ALA A 20 28.59 12.41 7.37
N THR A 21 28.55 12.99 6.16
CA THR A 21 27.52 13.99 5.83
C THR A 21 26.13 13.38 5.70
N VAL A 22 26.01 12.15 5.19
CA VAL A 22 24.75 11.39 5.21
C VAL A 22 24.30 11.09 6.64
N ALA A 23 25.23 10.77 7.55
CA ALA A 23 24.91 10.45 8.94
C ALA A 23 24.42 11.65 9.76
N VAL A 24 24.87 12.88 9.47
CA VAL A 24 24.53 14.08 10.26
C VAL A 24 23.26 14.79 9.78
N ALA A 25 22.79 14.52 8.56
CA ALA A 25 21.55 15.09 8.01
C ALA A 25 20.25 14.55 8.65
N GLY A 26 20.33 13.51 9.51
CA GLY A 26 19.17 12.80 10.06
C GLY A 26 18.66 13.25 11.44
N CYS A 27 19.30 14.22 12.11
CA CYS A 27 19.03 14.49 13.53
C CYS A 27 18.01 15.60 13.84
N ALA A 28 17.24 16.08 12.87
CA ALA A 28 16.24 17.13 13.12
C ALA A 28 14.98 16.98 12.26
N THR A 29 14.21 15.91 12.46
CA THR A 29 12.84 15.84 11.94
C THR A 29 11.86 15.92 13.11
N ALA A 30 11.31 17.12 13.35
CA ALA A 30 10.04 17.24 14.06
C ALA A 30 8.95 16.82 13.05
N GLY A 31 8.44 15.59 13.16
CA GLY A 31 7.53 14.99 12.19
C GLY A 31 6.99 13.64 12.67
N ASP A 32 6.15 12.99 11.86
CA ASP A 32 5.63 11.65 12.16
C ASP A 32 6.81 10.66 12.25
N PRO A 33 6.97 9.89 13.35
CA PRO A 33 8.09 8.96 13.50
C PRO A 33 8.10 7.83 12.45
N ARG A 34 6.96 7.57 11.80
CA ARG A 34 6.85 6.63 10.67
C ARG A 34 7.41 7.22 9.38
N ASP A 35 7.61 8.53 9.31
CA ASP A 35 8.00 9.29 8.12
C ASP A 35 9.16 10.28 8.44
N PRO A 36 10.35 9.74 8.79
CA PRO A 36 11.51 10.57 9.13
C PRO A 36 12.04 11.40 7.94
N TRP A 37 11.63 11.06 6.71
CA TRP A 37 12.04 11.71 5.46
C TRP A 37 10.90 12.50 4.80
N GLU A 38 9.98 13.03 5.60
CA GLU A 38 8.78 13.73 5.13
C GLU A 38 9.07 14.79 4.05
N GLY A 39 10.15 15.57 4.19
CA GLY A 39 10.54 16.57 3.19
C GLY A 39 10.85 15.97 1.81
N TYR A 40 11.63 14.87 1.77
CA TYR A 40 11.89 14.14 0.53
C TYR A 40 10.61 13.50 -0.01
N ASN A 41 9.86 12.84 0.87
CA ASN A 41 8.66 12.11 0.50
C ASN A 41 7.58 13.03 -0.09
N ARG A 42 7.36 14.23 0.48
CA ARG A 42 6.46 15.25 -0.07
C ARG A 42 6.93 15.77 -1.43
N ALA A 43 8.24 15.93 -1.63
CA ALA A 43 8.80 16.35 -2.91
C ALA A 43 8.57 15.28 -4.00
N MET A 44 8.87 14.01 -3.69
CA MET A 44 8.64 12.90 -4.64
C MET A 44 7.15 12.64 -4.87
N TYR A 45 6.32 12.80 -3.85
CA TYR A 45 4.87 12.75 -3.99
C TYR A 45 4.37 13.82 -4.96
N SER A 46 4.85 15.07 -4.83
CA SER A 46 4.50 16.17 -5.73
C SER A 46 4.98 15.91 -7.15
N PHE A 47 6.17 15.33 -7.31
CA PHE A 47 6.68 14.89 -8.62
C PHE A 47 5.75 13.83 -9.24
N ASN A 48 5.39 12.78 -8.51
CA ASN A 48 4.49 11.73 -8.98
C ASN A 48 3.11 12.28 -9.36
N GLU A 49 2.52 13.15 -8.53
CA GLU A 49 1.25 13.84 -8.83
C GLU A 49 1.37 14.72 -10.08
N GLY A 50 2.51 15.38 -10.29
CA GLY A 50 2.77 16.18 -11.49
C GLY A 50 2.79 15.32 -12.76
N VAL A 51 3.49 14.19 -12.72
CA VAL A 51 3.54 13.23 -13.84
C VAL A 51 2.17 12.60 -14.08
N ASP A 52 1.44 12.22 -13.04
CA ASP A 52 0.09 11.66 -13.16
C ASP A 52 -0.85 12.67 -13.84
N LYS A 53 -0.91 13.90 -13.34
CA LYS A 53 -1.78 14.94 -13.90
C LYS A 53 -1.44 15.28 -15.36
N ALA A 54 -0.16 15.26 -15.71
CA ALA A 54 0.29 15.62 -17.05
C ALA A 54 0.16 14.48 -18.07
N VAL A 55 0.34 13.22 -17.64
CA VAL A 55 0.50 12.07 -18.54
C VAL A 55 -0.53 10.98 -18.25
N PHE A 56 -0.47 10.35 -17.07
CA PHE A 56 -1.24 9.13 -16.83
C PHE A 56 -2.73 9.37 -16.69
N LYS A 57 -3.16 10.42 -15.98
CA LYS A 57 -4.57 10.74 -15.77
C LYS A 57 -5.30 11.10 -17.07
N PRO A 58 -4.79 11.96 -17.96
CA PRO A 58 -5.40 12.18 -19.27
C PRO A 58 -5.52 10.92 -20.12
N LEU A 59 -4.47 10.09 -20.16
CA LEU A 59 -4.48 8.82 -20.89
C LEU A 59 -5.50 7.83 -20.30
N ALA A 60 -5.58 7.75 -18.97
CA ALA A 60 -6.53 6.92 -18.26
C ALA A 60 -7.99 7.33 -18.53
N ILE A 61 -8.29 8.64 -18.54
CA ILE A 61 -9.62 9.15 -18.90
C ILE A 61 -9.97 8.78 -20.34
N GLY A 62 -9.06 9.04 -21.29
CA GLY A 62 -9.29 8.68 -22.69
C GLY A 62 -9.49 7.17 -22.90
N TYR A 63 -8.71 6.34 -22.19
CA TYR A 63 -8.91 4.89 -22.19
C TYR A 63 -10.25 4.49 -21.59
N ASP A 64 -10.66 5.08 -20.46
CA ASP A 64 -11.92 4.79 -19.78
C ASP A 64 -13.14 5.14 -20.63
N GLU A 65 -13.07 6.24 -21.38
CA GLU A 65 -14.11 6.74 -22.28
C GLU A 65 -14.21 5.93 -23.59
N VAL A 66 -13.07 5.53 -24.16
CA VAL A 66 -13.05 4.86 -25.48
C VAL A 66 -13.23 3.35 -25.36
N ALA A 67 -12.64 2.71 -24.36
CA ALA A 67 -12.66 1.25 -24.23
C ALA A 67 -13.96 0.75 -23.58
N PRO A 68 -14.75 -0.12 -24.25
CA PRO A 68 -15.92 -0.75 -23.65
C PRO A 68 -15.57 -1.59 -22.42
N LEU A 69 -16.52 -1.73 -21.49
CA LEU A 69 -16.33 -2.52 -20.26
C LEU A 69 -15.78 -3.93 -20.50
N PRO A 70 -16.23 -4.72 -21.51
CA PRO A 70 -15.67 -6.04 -21.77
C PRO A 70 -14.18 -6.01 -22.14
N VAL A 71 -13.73 -4.98 -22.86
CA VAL A 71 -12.32 -4.81 -23.22
C VAL A 71 -11.51 -4.45 -21.98
N LYS A 72 -12.02 -3.55 -21.13
CA LYS A 72 -11.35 -3.20 -19.88
C LYS A 72 -11.24 -4.41 -18.96
N ALA A 73 -12.30 -5.20 -18.83
CA ALA A 73 -12.28 -6.45 -18.07
C ALA A 73 -11.26 -7.45 -18.63
N ALA A 74 -11.24 -7.67 -19.95
CA ALA A 74 -10.26 -8.56 -20.59
C ALA A 74 -8.81 -8.15 -20.32
N VAL A 75 -8.50 -6.84 -20.42
CA VAL A 75 -7.16 -6.31 -20.13
C VAL A 75 -6.80 -6.51 -18.66
N GLY A 76 -7.73 -6.21 -17.74
CA GLY A 76 -7.52 -6.40 -16.31
C GLY A 76 -7.32 -7.87 -15.94
N ASN A 77 -8.13 -8.77 -16.50
CA ASN A 77 -8.01 -10.21 -16.28
C ASN A 77 -6.69 -10.75 -16.83
N PHE A 78 -6.28 -10.31 -18.03
CA PHE A 78 -5.03 -10.76 -18.65
C PHE A 78 -3.81 -10.39 -17.77
N PHE A 79 -3.72 -9.12 -17.34
CA PHE A 79 -2.63 -8.71 -16.46
C PHE A 79 -2.75 -9.31 -15.06
N GLY A 80 -3.96 -9.46 -14.53
CA GLY A 80 -4.22 -10.12 -13.27
C GLY A 80 -3.79 -11.59 -13.28
N ASN A 81 -4.02 -12.32 -14.36
CA ASN A 81 -3.58 -13.71 -14.51
C ASN A 81 -2.04 -13.85 -14.50
N ILE A 82 -1.32 -12.84 -15.02
CA ILE A 82 0.15 -12.81 -14.96
C ILE A 82 0.64 -12.58 -13.53
N GLU A 83 -0.04 -11.69 -12.80
CA GLU A 83 0.23 -11.35 -11.40
C GLU A 83 -0.09 -12.52 -10.47
N ASP A 84 -1.19 -13.24 -10.70
CA ASP A 84 -1.62 -14.41 -9.91
C ASP A 84 -0.51 -15.48 -9.81
N LEU A 85 0.37 -15.60 -10.81
CA LEU A 85 1.52 -16.50 -10.72
C LEU A 85 2.55 -16.03 -9.68
N TRP A 86 2.88 -14.74 -9.68
CA TRP A 86 3.81 -14.16 -8.71
C TRP A 86 3.21 -14.18 -7.30
N THR A 87 1.90 -13.91 -7.18
CA THR A 87 1.13 -14.06 -5.95
C THR A 87 1.20 -15.49 -5.42
N GLY A 88 0.95 -16.49 -6.26
CA GLY A 88 1.03 -17.90 -5.87
C GLY A 88 2.43 -18.30 -5.38
N LEU A 89 3.49 -17.80 -6.03
CA LEU A 89 4.86 -18.01 -5.58
C LEU A 89 5.14 -17.34 -4.22
N ASN A 90 4.67 -16.12 -4.00
CA ASN A 90 4.81 -15.45 -2.69
C ASN A 90 4.03 -16.17 -1.59
N ASN A 91 2.82 -16.64 -1.86
CA ASN A 91 2.07 -17.49 -0.95
C ASN A 91 2.86 -18.74 -0.53
N LEU A 92 3.50 -19.42 -1.49
CA LEU A 92 4.36 -20.57 -1.19
C LEU A 92 5.58 -20.18 -0.34
N LEU A 93 6.22 -19.04 -0.63
CA LEU A 93 7.35 -18.52 0.14
C LEU A 93 6.97 -18.11 1.57
N GLN A 94 5.73 -17.69 1.77
CA GLN A 94 5.14 -17.38 3.07
C GLN A 94 4.68 -18.62 3.85
N GLY A 95 4.74 -19.81 3.24
CA GLY A 95 4.27 -21.06 3.85
C GLY A 95 2.76 -21.30 3.73
N LYS A 96 2.04 -20.44 2.98
CA LYS A 96 0.60 -20.54 2.69
C LYS A 96 0.35 -21.51 1.53
N GLY A 97 0.68 -22.79 1.72
CA GLY A 97 0.68 -23.79 0.65
C GLY A 97 -0.67 -23.97 -0.07
N GLY A 98 -1.77 -23.92 0.69
CA GLY A 98 -3.13 -24.01 0.13
C GLY A 98 -3.48 -22.83 -0.77
N ASP A 99 -3.17 -21.61 -0.31
CA ASP A 99 -3.41 -20.38 -1.07
C ASP A 99 -2.52 -20.32 -2.30
N GLY A 100 -1.24 -20.67 -2.18
CA GLY A 100 -0.32 -20.70 -3.32
C GLY A 100 -0.73 -21.71 -4.39
N ALA A 101 -1.20 -22.90 -4.00
CA ALA A 101 -1.73 -23.88 -4.94
C ALA A 101 -3.04 -23.39 -5.59
N ALA A 102 -3.91 -22.71 -4.84
CA ALA A 102 -5.13 -22.12 -5.38
C ALA A 102 -4.82 -21.05 -6.44
N ASP A 103 -3.90 -20.13 -6.18
CA ASP A 103 -3.54 -19.06 -7.12
C ASP A 103 -2.87 -19.61 -8.38
N ILE A 104 -1.97 -20.59 -8.25
CA ILE A 104 -1.41 -21.30 -9.42
C ILE A 104 -2.52 -22.02 -10.20
N GLY A 105 -3.49 -22.61 -9.50
CA GLY A 105 -4.69 -23.19 -10.10
C GLY A 105 -5.51 -22.17 -10.90
N ARG A 106 -5.70 -20.95 -10.36
CA ARG A 106 -6.34 -19.84 -11.07
C ARG A 106 -5.61 -19.54 -12.37
N VAL A 107 -4.28 -19.41 -12.33
CA VAL A 107 -3.44 -19.17 -13.51
C VAL A 107 -3.66 -20.26 -14.58
N LEU A 108 -3.64 -21.53 -14.18
CA LEU A 108 -3.82 -22.65 -15.11
C LEU A 108 -5.20 -22.62 -15.76
N ILE A 109 -6.27 -22.42 -14.98
CA ILE A 109 -7.65 -22.38 -15.48
C ILE A 109 -7.86 -21.19 -16.41
N ASN A 110 -7.48 -19.99 -15.98
CA ASN A 110 -7.66 -18.77 -16.74
C ASN A 110 -6.78 -18.76 -18.00
N THR A 111 -5.58 -19.35 -17.96
CA THR A 111 -4.72 -19.45 -19.14
C THR A 111 -5.27 -20.46 -20.16
N THR A 112 -5.85 -21.57 -19.71
CA THR A 112 -6.32 -22.64 -20.60
C THR A 112 -7.77 -22.44 -21.06
N VAL A 113 -8.70 -22.42 -20.11
CA VAL A 113 -10.14 -22.25 -20.36
C VAL A 113 -10.49 -20.78 -20.60
N GLY A 114 -9.84 -19.89 -19.85
CA GLY A 114 -10.05 -18.45 -19.94
C GLY A 114 -9.33 -17.73 -21.08
N ILE A 115 -8.71 -18.47 -22.01
CA ILE A 115 -7.98 -17.93 -23.17
C ILE A 115 -6.87 -16.96 -22.72
N LEU A 116 -5.78 -17.50 -22.17
CA LEU A 116 -4.62 -16.74 -21.68
C LEU A 116 -4.94 -15.71 -20.59
N GLY A 117 -6.06 -15.89 -19.89
CA GLY A 117 -6.53 -14.99 -18.84
C GLY A 117 -7.44 -13.87 -19.34
N VAL A 118 -7.93 -13.89 -20.58
CA VAL A 118 -8.92 -12.92 -21.06
C VAL A 118 -10.24 -13.05 -20.28
N PHE A 119 -10.63 -14.28 -19.95
CA PHE A 119 -11.80 -14.59 -19.13
C PHE A 119 -11.35 -15.16 -17.77
N ASP A 120 -11.85 -14.58 -16.68
CA ASP A 120 -11.57 -15.03 -15.31
C ASP A 120 -12.52 -16.15 -14.89
N VAL A 121 -12.36 -17.32 -15.50
CA VAL A 121 -13.17 -18.52 -15.25
C VAL A 121 -12.96 -19.06 -13.83
N ALA A 122 -11.76 -18.90 -13.28
CA ALA A 122 -11.45 -19.37 -11.93
C ALA A 122 -12.31 -18.66 -10.86
N THR A 123 -12.54 -17.36 -11.01
CA THR A 123 -13.43 -16.60 -10.11
C THR A 123 -14.87 -17.09 -10.20
N GLU A 124 -15.38 -17.39 -11.41
CA GLU A 124 -16.72 -17.97 -11.60
C GLU A 124 -16.85 -19.37 -10.97
N MET A 125 -15.74 -20.07 -10.78
CA MET A 125 -15.68 -21.35 -10.05
C MET A 125 -15.57 -21.18 -8.52
N GLY A 126 -15.62 -19.96 -8.01
CA GLY A 126 -15.53 -19.65 -6.59
C GLY A 126 -14.10 -19.63 -6.04
N MET A 127 -13.08 -19.57 -6.90
CA MET A 127 -11.70 -19.42 -6.45
C MET A 127 -11.44 -17.94 -6.15
N GLU A 128 -11.32 -17.58 -4.87
CA GLU A 128 -11.04 -16.20 -4.48
C GLU A 128 -9.65 -15.75 -4.98
N LYS A 129 -9.58 -14.52 -5.50
CA LYS A 129 -8.32 -13.89 -5.89
C LYS A 129 -7.64 -13.29 -4.66
N ARG A 130 -6.33 -13.51 -4.54
CA ARG A 130 -5.46 -12.94 -3.51
C ARG A 130 -4.48 -11.95 -4.12
N ASP A 131 -3.82 -11.16 -3.28
CA ASP A 131 -2.76 -10.25 -3.69
C ASP A 131 -1.61 -10.33 -2.69
N GLU A 132 -0.48 -10.84 -3.18
CA GLU A 132 0.71 -11.16 -2.41
C GLU A 132 1.94 -10.74 -3.20
N ASP A 133 2.86 -10.07 -2.51
CA ASP A 133 4.09 -9.55 -3.10
C ASP A 133 5.30 -9.92 -2.24
N PHE A 134 6.49 -9.63 -2.76
CA PHE A 134 7.72 -9.99 -2.08
C PHE A 134 7.94 -9.18 -0.79
N GLY A 135 7.39 -7.97 -0.69
CA GLY A 135 7.41 -7.20 0.55
C GLY A 135 6.62 -7.88 1.67
N GLN A 136 5.46 -8.47 1.37
CA GLN A 136 4.68 -9.27 2.31
C GLN A 136 5.44 -10.54 2.71
N THR A 137 6.08 -11.20 1.75
CA THR A 137 6.97 -12.34 2.01
C THR A 137 8.11 -11.98 2.98
N LEU A 138 8.77 -10.85 2.77
CA LEU A 138 9.80 -10.35 3.68
C LEU A 138 9.23 -10.02 5.07
N ALA A 139 7.98 -9.56 5.16
CA ALA A 139 7.30 -9.33 6.43
C ALA A 139 7.14 -10.64 7.23
N VAL A 140 6.65 -11.71 6.56
CA VAL A 140 6.52 -13.05 7.15
C VAL A 140 7.87 -13.60 7.60
N TRP A 141 8.94 -13.29 6.87
CA TRP A 141 10.32 -13.66 7.23
C TRP A 141 10.94 -12.79 8.33
N GLY A 142 10.18 -11.85 8.90
CA GLY A 142 10.59 -11.04 10.04
C GLY A 142 11.32 -9.74 9.70
N VAL A 143 11.33 -9.33 8.42
CA VAL A 143 11.85 -8.02 8.03
C VAL A 143 10.83 -6.95 8.40
N SER A 144 11.23 -6.02 9.26
CA SER A 144 10.38 -4.91 9.66
C SER A 144 10.08 -3.97 8.49
N ASP A 145 8.91 -3.31 8.55
CA ASP A 145 8.45 -2.38 7.51
C ASP A 145 9.51 -1.28 7.21
N GLY A 146 10.14 -0.78 8.28
CA GLY A 146 10.99 0.41 8.22
C GLY A 146 10.19 1.69 8.01
N PRO A 147 10.87 2.83 7.77
CA PRO A 147 10.20 4.10 7.56
C PRO A 147 9.41 4.14 6.25
N TYR A 148 8.39 5.00 6.21
CA TYR A 148 7.67 5.37 5.01
C TYR A 148 8.60 6.05 4.01
N PHE A 149 8.46 5.67 2.74
CA PHE A 149 9.28 6.15 1.65
C PHE A 149 8.45 6.28 0.38
N VAL A 150 8.53 7.43 -0.29
CA VAL A 150 7.88 7.63 -1.58
C VAL A 150 8.88 7.38 -2.69
N VAL A 151 8.66 6.31 -3.44
CA VAL A 151 9.47 5.98 -4.60
C VAL A 151 9.00 6.82 -5.80
N PRO A 152 9.92 7.48 -6.54
CA PRO A 152 9.56 8.16 -7.78
C PRO A 152 8.88 7.18 -8.76
N PHE A 153 7.82 7.60 -9.42
CA PHE A 153 6.93 6.83 -10.30
C PHE A 153 6.11 5.70 -9.63
N PHE A 154 6.62 5.08 -8.58
CA PHE A 154 5.99 3.91 -7.94
C PHE A 154 5.18 4.22 -6.67
N GLY A 155 5.28 5.44 -6.15
CA GLY A 155 4.40 5.94 -5.11
C GLY A 155 4.76 5.55 -3.67
N PRO A 156 3.77 5.63 -2.76
CA PRO A 156 3.88 5.29 -1.34
C PRO A 156 4.38 3.86 -1.10
N ARG A 157 5.44 3.69 -0.27
CA ARG A 157 5.96 2.39 0.17
C ARG A 157 6.50 2.45 1.60
N THR A 158 6.68 1.30 2.24
CA THR A 158 7.61 1.18 3.37
C THR A 158 9.04 0.96 2.82
N LEU A 159 10.08 1.15 3.64
CA LEU A 159 11.46 0.91 3.20
C LEU A 159 11.67 -0.54 2.76
N ARG A 160 11.08 -1.52 3.48
CA ARG A 160 11.09 -2.93 3.07
C ARG A 160 10.47 -3.10 1.69
N ASP A 161 9.28 -2.55 1.49
CA ASP A 161 8.53 -2.73 0.25
C ASP A 161 9.16 -1.97 -0.93
N ALA A 162 9.92 -0.90 -0.66
CA ALA A 162 10.74 -0.21 -1.66
C ALA A 162 11.95 -1.05 -2.10
N VAL A 163 12.57 -1.79 -1.17
CA VAL A 163 13.68 -2.72 -1.47
C VAL A 163 13.17 -4.00 -2.14
N ALA A 164 11.94 -4.43 -1.85
CA ALA A 164 11.30 -5.58 -2.47
C ALA A 164 10.87 -5.31 -3.93
N LEU A 165 10.57 -4.06 -4.27
CA LEU A 165 10.04 -3.64 -5.57
C LEU A 165 10.76 -4.24 -6.80
N PRO A 166 12.11 -4.31 -6.88
CA PRO A 166 12.77 -4.92 -8.04
C PRO A 166 12.40 -6.40 -8.24
N ALA A 167 12.20 -7.16 -7.15
CA ALA A 167 11.76 -8.54 -7.24
C ALA A 167 10.34 -8.61 -7.78
N ASP A 168 9.44 -7.74 -7.32
CA ASP A 168 8.06 -7.68 -7.81
C ASP A 168 7.98 -7.23 -9.28
N LEU A 169 8.81 -6.27 -9.70
CA LEU A 169 8.89 -5.84 -11.10
C LEU A 169 9.37 -6.98 -12.00
N TYR A 170 10.37 -7.74 -11.56
CA TYR A 170 10.87 -8.90 -12.30
C TYR A 170 9.84 -10.03 -12.33
N GLY A 171 9.28 -10.37 -11.17
CA GLY A 171 8.29 -11.42 -10.97
C GLY A 171 7.02 -11.21 -11.78
N ASN A 172 6.58 -9.96 -11.95
CA ASN A 172 5.39 -9.61 -12.74
C ASN A 172 5.67 -9.37 -14.24
N SER A 173 6.90 -9.55 -14.71
CA SER A 173 7.31 -9.25 -16.10
C SER A 173 7.66 -10.50 -16.94
N TRP A 174 7.35 -11.69 -16.46
CA TRP A 174 7.81 -12.96 -17.05
C TRP A 174 7.24 -13.27 -18.45
N VAL A 175 6.11 -12.69 -18.85
CA VAL A 175 5.52 -12.83 -20.20
C VAL A 175 5.68 -11.61 -21.11
N GLN A 176 6.58 -10.69 -20.75
CA GLN A 176 6.77 -9.49 -21.57
C GLN A 176 7.33 -9.82 -22.97
N PRO A 177 6.82 -9.17 -24.04
CA PRO A 177 7.36 -9.35 -25.38
C PRO A 177 8.86 -9.05 -25.47
N ALA A 178 9.58 -9.81 -26.31
CA ALA A 178 11.00 -9.56 -26.58
C ALA A 178 11.22 -8.27 -27.39
N ASP A 179 10.29 -7.96 -28.30
CA ASP A 179 10.32 -6.72 -29.07
C ASP A 179 10.09 -5.51 -28.15
N ILE A 180 10.97 -4.51 -28.28
CA ILE A 180 10.98 -3.34 -27.40
C ILE A 180 9.70 -2.51 -27.57
N ALA A 181 9.22 -2.35 -28.80
CA ALA A 181 8.01 -1.55 -29.05
C ALA A 181 6.78 -2.24 -28.46
N ALA A 182 6.64 -3.56 -28.67
CA ALA A 182 5.57 -4.37 -28.10
C ALA A 182 5.60 -4.36 -26.56
N ARG A 183 6.79 -4.49 -25.95
CA ARG A 183 6.96 -4.44 -24.49
C ARG A 183 6.58 -3.09 -23.90
N ASN A 184 7.04 -2.00 -24.53
CA ASN A 184 6.72 -0.65 -24.08
C ASN A 184 5.21 -0.38 -24.21
N THR A 185 4.59 -0.86 -25.29
CA THR A 185 3.13 -0.76 -25.51
C THR A 185 2.36 -1.53 -24.44
N THR A 186 2.76 -2.76 -24.15
CA THR A 186 2.11 -3.62 -23.15
C THR A 186 2.24 -3.03 -21.74
N THR A 187 3.44 -2.55 -21.39
CA THR A 187 3.70 -1.85 -20.12
C THR A 187 2.88 -0.57 -20.00
N GLY A 188 2.84 0.23 -21.06
CA GLY A 188 2.04 1.46 -21.11
C GLY A 188 0.55 1.18 -20.94
N LEU A 189 0.02 0.17 -21.64
CA LEU A 189 -1.37 -0.26 -21.49
C LEU A 189 -1.67 -0.69 -20.05
N LYS A 190 -0.79 -1.49 -19.42
CA LYS A 190 -0.94 -1.90 -18.01
C LYS A 190 -1.01 -0.70 -17.08
N MET A 191 -0.11 0.27 -17.25
CA MET A 191 -0.08 1.49 -16.42
C MET A 191 -1.34 2.34 -16.61
N VAL A 192 -1.78 2.55 -17.86
CA VAL A 192 -2.99 3.32 -18.18
C VAL A 192 -4.24 2.62 -17.65
N HIS A 193 -4.34 1.30 -17.83
CA HIS A 193 -5.45 0.50 -17.32
C HIS A 193 -5.53 0.57 -15.79
N ALA A 194 -4.39 0.37 -15.09
CA ALA A 194 -4.32 0.48 -13.63
C ALA A 194 -4.69 1.90 -13.14
N ARG A 195 -4.28 2.95 -13.86
CA ARG A 195 -4.71 4.31 -13.48
C ARG A 195 -6.19 4.54 -13.74
N ALA A 196 -6.75 3.99 -14.82
CA ALA A 196 -8.16 4.10 -15.16
C ALA A 196 -9.07 3.46 -14.10
N SER A 197 -8.71 2.29 -13.58
CA SER A 197 -9.47 1.63 -12.50
C SER A 197 -9.49 2.46 -11.19
N LEU A 198 -8.50 3.35 -11.01
CA LEU A 198 -8.39 4.23 -9.83
C LEU A 198 -9.05 5.61 -9.99
N LEU A 199 -9.59 5.95 -11.17
CA LEU A 199 -10.21 7.27 -11.41
C LEU A 199 -11.42 7.55 -10.50
N GLY A 200 -12.15 6.52 -10.08
CA GLY A 200 -13.25 6.63 -9.12
C GLY A 200 -12.76 7.01 -7.72
N ALA A 201 -11.78 6.25 -7.21
CA ALA A 201 -11.20 6.48 -5.89
C ALA A 201 -10.45 7.82 -5.78
N ASP A 202 -9.74 8.23 -6.84
CA ASP A 202 -9.03 9.52 -6.91
C ASP A 202 -9.96 10.72 -6.68
N ARG A 203 -11.17 10.67 -7.24
CA ARG A 203 -12.19 11.72 -7.08
C ARG A 203 -12.66 11.82 -5.63
N ALA A 204 -12.90 10.68 -4.98
CA ALA A 204 -13.30 10.65 -3.58
C ALA A 204 -12.19 11.17 -2.65
N ALA A 205 -10.93 10.74 -2.87
CA ALA A 205 -9.79 11.16 -2.06
C ALA A 205 -9.48 12.66 -2.19
N THR A 206 -9.64 13.25 -3.39
CA THR A 206 -9.30 14.65 -3.64
C THR A 206 -10.29 15.64 -3.01
N GLN A 207 -11.54 15.22 -2.74
CA GLN A 207 -12.59 16.10 -2.23
C GLN A 207 -12.59 16.28 -0.70
N GLY A 208 -11.85 15.45 0.05
CA GLY A 208 -12.00 15.34 1.51
C GLY A 208 -10.83 15.78 2.39
N SER A 209 -9.62 16.02 1.85
CA SER A 209 -8.42 16.20 2.69
C SER A 209 -7.72 17.56 2.50
N LEU A 210 -7.48 18.28 3.61
CA LEU A 210 -6.63 19.48 3.63
C LEU A 210 -5.16 19.17 3.32
N ASP A 211 -4.67 17.99 3.73
CA ASP A 211 -3.35 17.46 3.39
C ASP A 211 -3.48 16.09 2.71
N LYS A 212 -3.52 16.11 1.36
CA LYS A 212 -3.64 14.90 0.54
C LYS A 212 -2.46 13.95 0.74
N TYR A 213 -1.25 14.49 0.97
CA TYR A 213 -0.07 13.65 1.17
C TYR A 213 -0.18 12.84 2.46
N ALA A 214 -0.51 13.49 3.58
CA ALA A 214 -0.65 12.81 4.87
C ALA A 214 -1.76 11.75 4.81
N TYR A 215 -2.90 12.08 4.18
CA TYR A 215 -4.00 11.13 3.96
C TYR A 215 -3.55 9.89 3.19
N ILE A 216 -2.84 10.06 2.06
CA ILE A 216 -2.36 8.94 1.24
C ILE A 216 -1.32 8.10 1.99
N ARG A 217 -0.42 8.73 2.75
CA ARG A 217 0.56 8.02 3.59
C ARG A 217 -0.15 7.14 4.62
N ASP A 218 -1.08 7.72 5.38
CA ASP A 218 -1.75 7.01 6.47
C ASP A 218 -2.64 5.89 5.92
N PHE A 219 -3.36 6.14 4.82
CA PHE A 219 -4.11 5.12 4.10
C PHE A 219 -3.21 3.98 3.62
N TYR A 220 -2.08 4.29 2.97
CA TYR A 220 -1.13 3.28 2.50
C TYR A 220 -0.61 2.42 3.66
N LEU A 221 -0.17 3.03 4.76
CA LEU A 221 0.36 2.28 5.91
C LEU A 221 -0.70 1.39 6.56
N GLN A 222 -1.95 1.85 6.64
CA GLN A 222 -3.06 1.06 7.15
C GLN A 222 -3.39 -0.12 6.22
N GLN A 223 -3.54 0.15 4.93
CA GLN A 223 -3.83 -0.86 3.92
C GLN A 223 -2.72 -1.91 3.84
N ARG A 224 -1.46 -1.47 3.86
CA ARG A 224 -0.31 -2.37 3.83
C ARG A 224 -0.26 -3.29 5.05
N ARG A 225 -0.59 -2.76 6.23
CA ARG A 225 -0.73 -3.60 7.42
C ARG A 225 -1.90 -4.58 7.26
N TYR A 226 -3.02 -4.17 6.70
CA TYR A 226 -4.14 -5.06 6.46
C TYR A 226 -3.75 -6.23 5.55
N GLU A 227 -3.01 -5.98 4.47
CA GLU A 227 -2.48 -7.00 3.55
C GLU A 227 -1.56 -8.00 4.23
N ILE A 228 -0.52 -7.53 4.95
CA ILE A 228 0.47 -8.38 5.62
C ILE A 228 -0.16 -9.38 6.61
N TYR A 229 -1.32 -9.02 7.19
CA TYR A 229 -2.03 -9.84 8.16
C TYR A 229 -3.29 -10.50 7.58
N ASP A 230 -3.39 -10.65 6.26
CA ASP A 230 -4.50 -11.34 5.59
C ASP A 230 -5.88 -10.80 6.00
N GLY A 231 -5.95 -9.47 6.18
CA GLY A 231 -7.14 -8.76 6.62
C GLY A 231 -7.45 -8.83 8.11
N GLN A 232 -6.58 -9.43 8.92
CA GLN A 232 -6.74 -9.59 10.37
C GLN A 232 -5.58 -8.93 11.14
N PRO A 233 -5.34 -7.62 10.97
CA PRO A 233 -4.25 -6.95 11.66
C PRO A 233 -4.45 -6.99 13.19
N PRO A 234 -3.38 -7.20 13.98
CA PRO A 234 -3.45 -7.11 15.44
C PRO A 234 -4.02 -5.76 15.86
N ARG A 235 -4.91 -5.77 16.86
CA ARG A 235 -5.44 -4.53 17.42
C ARG A 235 -4.28 -3.71 17.98
N GLU A 236 -4.20 -2.44 17.58
CA GLU A 236 -3.28 -1.51 18.20
C GLU A 236 -3.63 -1.41 19.68
N ARG A 237 -2.67 -1.77 20.54
CA ARG A 237 -2.78 -1.48 21.96
C ARG A 237 -2.58 0.02 22.08
N PHE A 238 -3.67 0.76 22.17
CA PHE A 238 -3.60 2.13 22.66
C PHE A 238 -3.11 2.02 24.11
N ASP A 239 -1.81 2.22 24.35
CA ASP A 239 -1.33 2.41 25.69
C ASP A 239 -1.95 3.72 26.20
N ASP A 240 -2.98 3.61 27.03
CA ASP A 240 -3.70 4.70 27.69
C ASP A 240 -2.78 5.64 28.51
N ALA A 241 -1.49 5.32 28.60
CA ALA A 241 -0.46 6.09 29.29
C ALA A 241 -0.08 7.42 28.59
N ARG A 242 -0.58 7.71 27.38
CA ARG A 242 -0.29 8.97 26.66
C ARG A 242 -1.51 9.75 26.18
N ALA A 243 -2.73 9.36 26.58
CA ALA A 243 -3.82 10.30 26.52
C ALA A 243 -3.50 11.43 27.53
N PRO A 244 -3.43 12.72 27.14
CA PRO A 244 -3.58 13.76 28.15
C PRO A 244 -4.89 13.43 28.86
N ALA A 245 -4.86 13.31 30.19
CA ALA A 245 -6.06 13.08 30.96
C ALA A 245 -7.10 14.09 30.46
N MET A 246 -8.07 13.62 29.68
CA MET A 246 -9.21 14.43 29.28
C MET A 246 -9.94 14.63 30.58
N GLU A 247 -9.62 15.74 31.25
CA GLU A 247 -10.33 16.22 32.40
C GLU A 247 -11.78 16.34 31.94
N ARG A 248 -12.60 15.34 32.30
CA ARG A 248 -13.99 15.27 31.84
C ARG A 248 -14.61 16.60 32.26
N PRO A 249 -15.08 17.44 31.33
CA PRO A 249 -15.68 18.70 31.74
C PRO A 249 -16.83 18.37 32.68
N ALA A 250 -16.83 19.01 33.86
CA ALA A 250 -17.68 18.69 35.02
C ALA A 250 -19.19 18.58 34.69
N ILE A 251 -19.59 19.10 33.53
CA ILE A 251 -20.93 19.09 32.96
C ILE A 251 -21.45 17.65 32.73
N TYR A 252 -20.58 16.68 32.40
CA TYR A 252 -20.99 15.28 32.19
C TYR A 252 -21.01 14.42 33.46
N ALA A 253 -20.38 14.86 34.56
CA ALA A 253 -20.45 14.15 35.83
C ALA A 253 -21.81 14.41 36.53
N THR A 254 -22.25 15.67 36.54
CA THR A 254 -23.54 16.07 37.12
C THR A 254 -24.75 15.45 36.42
N GLN A 255 -24.66 15.14 35.13
CA GLN A 255 -25.77 14.55 34.39
C GLN A 255 -25.91 13.04 34.65
N ALA A 256 -24.80 12.33 34.87
CA ALA A 256 -24.84 10.91 35.24
C ALA A 256 -25.40 10.71 36.66
N ASP A 257 -25.01 11.57 37.61
CA ASP A 257 -25.49 11.50 38.99
C ASP A 257 -26.98 11.87 39.08
N GLY A 258 -27.43 12.90 38.33
CA GLY A 258 -28.84 13.29 38.29
C GLY A 258 -29.75 12.25 37.62
N VAL A 259 -29.26 11.51 36.63
CA VAL A 259 -30.02 10.42 35.98
C VAL A 259 -30.10 9.20 36.91
N ALA A 260 -29.02 8.87 37.62
CA ALA A 260 -29.01 7.79 38.61
C ALA A 260 -29.94 8.10 39.81
N GLU A 261 -29.92 9.33 40.32
CA GLU A 261 -30.78 9.76 41.42
C GLU A 261 -32.26 9.85 40.99
N GLY A 262 -32.52 10.26 39.74
CA GLY A 262 -33.85 10.26 39.13
C GLY A 262 -34.43 8.86 38.93
N ALA A 263 -33.62 7.92 38.43
CA ALA A 263 -34.03 6.52 38.26
C ALA A 263 -34.32 5.84 39.61
N MET A 264 -33.49 6.10 40.63
CA MET A 264 -33.67 5.54 41.97
C MET A 264 -34.91 6.11 42.67
N ARG A 265 -35.25 7.38 42.45
CA ARG A 265 -36.49 8.00 42.95
C ARG A 265 -37.75 7.45 42.26
N LEU A 266 -37.67 7.09 40.98
CA LEU A 266 -38.78 6.49 40.22
C LEU A 266 -39.06 5.05 40.65
N GLU A 267 -38.02 4.27 40.97
CA GLU A 267 -38.16 2.94 41.59
C GLU A 267 -38.76 3.03 43.00
N LEU A 268 -38.31 3.97 43.84
CA LEU A 268 -38.86 4.14 45.20
C LEU A 268 -40.32 4.60 45.21
N ALA A 269 -40.76 5.29 44.15
CA ALA A 269 -42.15 5.73 43.98
C ALA A 269 -43.07 4.64 43.41
N GLY A 270 -42.55 3.45 43.09
CA GLY A 270 -43.33 2.30 42.59
C GLY A 270 -43.94 2.53 41.20
N LEU A 271 -43.39 3.44 40.39
CA LEU A 271 -43.96 3.85 39.10
C LEU A 271 -43.44 3.05 37.90
N THR A 272 -42.64 2.01 38.13
CA THR A 272 -42.04 1.17 37.08
C THR A 272 -42.53 -0.27 37.17
N GLU A 273 -43.83 -0.50 37.02
CA GLU A 273 -44.32 -1.80 36.56
C GLU A 273 -45.03 -1.65 35.20
N PRO A 274 -44.68 -2.47 34.20
CA PRO A 274 -45.38 -2.48 32.92
C PRO A 274 -46.73 -3.19 33.10
N ARG A 275 -47.84 -2.51 32.79
CA ARG A 275 -49.12 -3.20 32.61
C ARG A 275 -49.06 -4.01 31.31
N HIS A 276 -49.37 -5.30 31.41
CA HIS A 276 -49.52 -6.25 30.30
C HIS A 276 -50.54 -5.78 29.26
#